data_AF-A0AA38Z3L4-F1
#
_entry.id   AF-A0AA38Z3L4-F1
#
_cell.length_a   1.000
_cell.length_b   1.000
_cell.length_c   1.000
_cell.angle_alpha   90.00
_cell.angle_beta   90.00
_cell.angle_gamma   90.00
#
_symmetry.space_group_name_H-M   'P 1'
#
loop_
_entity.id
_entity.type
_entity.pdbx_description
1 polymer ?
#
loop_
_entity_poly.entity_id
_entity_poly.type
_entity_poly.pdbx_seq_one_letter_code
_entity_poly.pdbx_strand_id
1 'polypeptide(L)'
;MEGTSDPCMQLATTTNSDLETKPKPQVIYRCRRCRQIVAAQKNIVPHKRGQGEKCFKWRKRSGDLTEKEPSECSSIFVEPMLWMQALPDGYVEEKLHCMGCKARLGSFNWAGMQCSCGAWVNPAFQLHKNRLDECQT
;
A
#
# COMPACT_ATOMS: atom_id res chain seq x y z
N MET A 1 43.18 44.17 36.55
CA MET A 1 43.06 42.75 36.19
C MET A 1 41.66 42.34 36.62
N GLU A 2 40.71 42.61 35.74
CA GLU A 2 39.28 42.44 35.98
C GLU A 2 38.91 41.00 35.61
N GLY A 3 38.20 40.32 36.52
CA GLY A 3 37.72 38.96 36.31
C GLY A 3 36.41 38.80 37.07
N THR A 4 35.34 39.34 36.51
CA THR A 4 33.99 39.28 37.08
C THR A 4 33.14 38.23 36.38
N SER A 5 32.76 37.22 37.16
CA SER A 5 31.45 36.51 37.19
C SER A 5 30.85 35.93 35.90
N ASP A 6 30.63 34.61 35.94
CA ASP A 6 29.75 33.82 35.09
C ASP A 6 28.31 34.36 35.00
N PRO A 7 27.63 34.20 33.86
CA PRO A 7 26.17 34.13 33.82
C PRO A 7 25.70 32.73 33.42
N CYS A 8 25.08 32.05 34.39
CA CYS A 8 24.12 30.97 34.16
C CYS A 8 22.91 31.57 33.42
N MET A 9 22.68 31.17 32.18
CA MET A 9 21.45 31.47 31.46
C MET A 9 20.51 30.27 31.53
N GLN A 10 19.48 30.40 32.37
CA GLN A 10 18.27 29.58 32.35
C GLN A 10 17.12 30.35 31.70
N LEU A 11 16.14 29.56 31.26
CA LEU A 11 14.75 29.87 30.85
C LEU A 11 14.53 30.36 29.41
N ALA A 12 13.83 29.53 28.63
CA ALA A 12 12.41 29.80 28.36
C ALA A 12 11.66 28.54 27.92
N THR A 13 10.57 28.32 28.63
CA THR A 13 9.43 27.44 28.36
C THR A 13 8.74 27.69 27.02
N THR A 14 7.84 26.75 26.68
CA THR A 14 6.75 26.82 25.69
C THR A 14 7.18 26.73 24.22
N THR A 15 6.79 25.69 23.49
CA THR A 15 5.41 25.61 23.02
C THR A 15 4.94 24.15 22.84
N ASN A 16 3.84 23.82 23.52
CA ASN A 16 2.97 22.71 23.14
C ASN A 16 2.61 22.80 21.66
N SER A 17 2.81 21.70 20.94
CA SER A 17 2.04 21.41 19.72
C SER A 17 1.69 19.93 19.74
N ASP A 18 0.81 19.59 20.69
CA ASP A 18 -0.08 18.45 20.54
C ASP A 18 -0.90 18.71 19.27
N LEU A 19 -0.45 18.11 18.16
CA LEU A 19 -1.22 18.03 16.94
C LEU A 19 -2.37 17.04 17.20
N GLU A 20 -3.46 17.56 17.77
CA GLU A 20 -4.77 16.90 17.77
C GLU A 20 -5.23 16.70 16.32
N THR A 21 -4.69 15.65 15.69
CA THR A 21 -5.14 15.20 14.40
C THR A 21 -6.41 14.41 14.68
N LYS A 22 -7.57 14.99 14.40
CA LYS A 22 -8.85 14.26 14.37
C LYS A 22 -8.60 12.90 13.69
N PRO A 23 -8.90 11.75 14.34
CA PRO A 23 -8.60 10.45 13.76
C PRO A 23 -9.41 10.31 12.48
N LYS A 24 -8.72 10.36 11.33
CA LYS A 24 -9.32 10.03 10.04
C LYS A 24 -9.81 8.58 10.10
N PRO A 25 -11.00 8.26 9.56
CA PRO A 25 -11.48 6.89 9.50
C PRO A 25 -10.43 6.03 8.81
N GLN A 26 -10.00 4.97 9.50
CA GLN A 26 -8.94 4.10 9.00
C GLN A 26 -9.58 2.93 8.27
N VAL A 27 -9.28 2.80 6.98
CA VAL A 27 -9.70 1.64 6.20
C VAL A 27 -8.81 0.45 6.53
N ILE A 28 -9.42 -0.69 6.81
CA ILE A 28 -8.75 -1.97 7.10
C ILE A 28 -9.24 -3.03 6.13
N TYR A 29 -8.31 -3.81 5.59
CA TYR A 29 -8.57 -4.90 4.67
C TYR A 29 -8.53 -6.24 5.40
N ARG A 30 -9.61 -7.00 5.23
CA ARG A 30 -9.78 -8.32 5.82
C ARG A 30 -9.84 -9.39 4.75
N CYS A 31 -9.38 -10.59 5.06
CA CYS A 31 -9.57 -11.74 4.18
C CYS A 31 -11.07 -12.04 4.05
N ARG A 32 -11.58 -12.12 2.81
CA ARG A 32 -13.00 -12.39 2.55
C ARG A 32 -13.52 -13.71 3.12
N ARG A 33 -12.64 -14.69 3.28
CA ARG A 33 -13.01 -16.04 3.77
C ARG A 33 -13.08 -16.15 5.30
N CYS A 34 -12.13 -15.55 6.01
CA CYS A 34 -12.00 -15.75 7.48
C CYS A 34 -11.99 -14.45 8.29
N ARG A 35 -12.13 -13.30 7.63
CA ARG A 35 -12.12 -11.95 8.21
C ARG A 35 -10.85 -11.54 8.96
N GLN A 36 -9.79 -12.36 8.90
CA GLN A 36 -8.46 -12.00 9.40
C GLN A 36 -7.99 -10.70 8.75
N ILE A 37 -7.49 -9.75 9.56
CA ILE A 37 -6.89 -8.51 9.05
C ILE A 37 -5.59 -8.84 8.30
N VAL A 38 -5.45 -8.32 7.08
CA VAL A 38 -4.30 -8.62 6.21
C VAL A 38 -3.54 -7.37 5.76
N ALA A 39 -4.18 -6.20 5.74
CA ALA A 39 -3.55 -4.91 5.46
C ALA A 39 -4.39 -3.77 6.05
N ALA A 40 -3.80 -2.59 6.20
CA ALA A 40 -4.52 -1.34 6.49
C ALA A 40 -4.24 -0.30 5.40
N GLN A 41 -5.03 0.79 5.38
CA GLN A 41 -4.87 1.88 4.41
C GLN A 41 -3.44 2.43 4.35
N LYS A 42 -2.81 2.56 5.52
CA LYS A 42 -1.42 3.04 5.66
C LYS A 42 -0.39 2.16 4.97
N ASN A 43 -0.72 0.89 4.72
CA ASN A 43 0.18 -0.04 4.04
C ASN A 43 0.04 0.03 2.52
N ILE A 44 -0.97 0.74 1.97
CA ILE A 44 -1.18 0.79 0.53
C ILE A 44 -0.10 1.63 -0.13
N VAL A 45 0.54 1.06 -1.16
CA VAL A 45 1.42 1.78 -2.07
C VAL A 45 0.57 2.33 -3.22
N PRO A 46 0.33 3.65 -3.28
CA PRO A 46 -0.41 4.25 -4.37
C PRO A 46 0.43 4.22 -5.65
N HIS A 47 -0.22 3.99 -6.80
CA HIS A 47 0.40 4.17 -8.10
C HIS A 47 -0.49 5.02 -9.01
N LYS A 48 0.14 5.83 -9.86
CA LYS A 48 -0.55 6.55 -10.92
C LYS A 48 -0.92 5.55 -12.03
N ARG A 49 -2.11 5.70 -12.62
CA ARG A 49 -2.54 4.85 -13.74
C ARG A 49 -1.51 4.91 -14.87
N GLY A 50 -1.06 3.75 -15.34
CA GLY A 50 -0.06 3.67 -16.40
C GLY A 50 -0.67 3.75 -17.78
N GLN A 51 0.17 4.03 -18.78
CA GLN A 51 -0.26 3.97 -20.19
C GLN A 51 -0.27 2.54 -20.75
N GLY A 52 0.27 1.57 -20.01
CA GLY A 52 0.51 0.20 -20.50
C GLY A 52 -0.73 -0.52 -21.03
N GLU A 53 -1.93 -0.23 -20.50
CA GLU A 53 -3.15 -0.87 -21.02
C GLU A 53 -3.40 -0.53 -22.50
N LYS A 54 -2.98 0.67 -22.95
CA LYS A 54 -3.05 1.09 -24.36
C LYS A 54 -1.99 0.40 -25.23
N CYS A 55 -0.85 0.00 -24.66
CA CYS A 55 0.26 -0.60 -25.39
C CYS A 55 0.17 -2.12 -25.56
N PHE A 56 -0.51 -2.85 -24.66
CA PHE A 56 -0.46 -4.32 -24.63
C PHE A 56 -1.78 -5.04 -25.00
N LYS A 57 -2.95 -4.36 -24.98
CA LYS A 57 -4.22 -5.00 -25.39
C LYS A 57 -4.43 -4.90 -26.91
N TRP A 58 -3.77 -5.79 -27.66
CA TRP A 58 -3.96 -5.91 -29.12
C TRP A 58 -5.43 -6.05 -29.54
N ARG A 59 -6.29 -6.63 -28.68
CA ARG A 59 -7.74 -6.82 -28.92
C ARG A 59 -8.58 -5.53 -28.92
N LYS A 60 -8.02 -4.37 -28.60
CA LYS A 60 -8.76 -3.08 -28.61
C LYS A 60 -8.64 -2.32 -29.94
N ARG A 61 -8.19 -2.98 -31.01
CA ARG A 61 -8.03 -2.38 -32.35
C ARG A 61 -9.35 -2.25 -33.13
N SER A 62 -10.43 -2.90 -32.69
CA SER A 62 -11.77 -2.74 -33.27
C SER A 62 -12.61 -1.78 -32.42
N GLY A 63 -12.62 -0.53 -32.86
CA GLY A 63 -13.55 0.56 -32.56
C GLY A 63 -14.48 0.41 -31.35
N ASP A 64 -14.09 1.01 -30.24
CA ASP A 64 -14.98 1.93 -29.53
C ASP A 64 -14.13 2.89 -28.69
N LEU A 65 -14.08 4.15 -29.10
CA LEU A 65 -13.41 5.25 -28.40
C LEU A 65 -14.35 5.89 -27.37
N THR A 66 -15.26 5.12 -26.79
CA THR A 66 -15.93 5.57 -25.57
C THR A 66 -14.85 5.71 -24.50
N GLU A 67 -14.59 6.96 -24.09
CA GLU A 67 -13.83 7.32 -22.90
C GLU A 67 -14.55 6.72 -21.69
N LYS A 68 -14.36 5.42 -21.50
CA LYS A 68 -14.94 4.70 -20.38
C LYS A 68 -14.27 5.28 -19.15
N GLU A 69 -15.09 5.89 -18.28
CA GLU A 69 -14.70 6.36 -16.96
C GLU A 69 -13.66 5.41 -16.37
N PRO A 70 -12.49 5.92 -15.96
CA PRO A 70 -11.34 5.08 -15.79
C PRO A 70 -11.64 4.08 -14.66
N SER A 71 -11.66 2.79 -15.00
CA SER A 71 -12.02 1.74 -14.06
C SER A 71 -11.02 1.68 -12.91
N GLU A 72 -11.52 1.40 -11.71
CA GLU A 72 -10.65 1.19 -10.55
C GLU A 72 -9.73 -0.02 -10.75
N CYS A 73 -8.55 0.03 -10.15
CA CYS A 73 -7.64 -1.11 -10.15
C CYS A 73 -8.30 -2.32 -9.45
N SER A 74 -8.16 -3.50 -10.06
CA SER A 74 -8.71 -4.77 -9.55
C SER A 74 -8.01 -5.29 -8.29
N SER A 75 -6.85 -4.72 -7.96
CA SER A 75 -5.99 -5.13 -6.86
C SER A 75 -5.42 -3.90 -6.16
N ILE A 76 -5.14 -4.04 -4.87
CA ILE A 76 -4.33 -3.09 -4.12
C ILE A 76 -2.89 -3.58 -4.09
N PHE A 77 -1.96 -2.64 -3.97
CA PHE A 77 -0.55 -2.94 -3.74
C PHE A 77 -0.20 -2.43 -2.36
N VAL A 78 0.63 -3.17 -1.64
CA VAL A 78 1.01 -2.83 -0.27
C VAL A 78 2.52 -2.85 -0.10
N GLU A 79 3.01 -2.17 0.92
CA GLU A 79 4.38 -2.35 1.38
C GLU A 79 4.56 -3.79 1.91
N PRO A 80 5.75 -4.38 1.77
CA PRO A 80 6.02 -5.71 2.30
C PRO A 80 5.79 -5.74 3.82
N MET A 81 4.85 -6.55 4.29
CA MET A 81 4.56 -6.70 5.73
C MET A 81 5.25 -7.92 6.32
N LEU A 82 5.49 -7.93 7.63
CA LEU A 82 6.18 -9.02 8.34
C LEU A 82 5.63 -10.41 8.01
N TRP A 83 4.30 -10.55 7.90
CA TRP A 83 3.66 -11.83 7.57
C TRP A 83 3.90 -12.28 6.12
N MET A 84 4.20 -11.34 5.21
CA MET A 84 4.55 -11.60 3.81
C MET A 84 6.05 -11.89 3.64
N GLN A 85 6.88 -11.40 4.56
CA GLN A 85 8.34 -11.55 4.54
C GLN A 85 8.82 -12.88 5.14
N ALA A 86 7.93 -13.70 5.71
CA ALA A 86 8.25 -15.02 6.26
C ALA A 86 8.55 -16.08 5.16
N LEU A 87 9.05 -15.64 4.01
CA LEU A 87 9.38 -16.51 2.88
C LEU A 87 10.87 -16.86 2.96
N PRO A 88 11.24 -18.13 2.73
CA PRO A 88 12.63 -18.55 2.75
C PRO A 88 13.50 -17.70 1.81
N ASP A 89 14.75 -17.48 2.18
CA ASP A 89 15.70 -16.75 1.35
C ASP A 89 15.76 -17.34 -0.07
N GLY A 90 15.62 -16.48 -1.09
CA GLY A 90 15.79 -16.86 -2.50
C GLY A 90 14.54 -16.76 -3.40
N TYR A 91 13.34 -16.53 -2.87
CA TYR A 91 12.14 -16.34 -3.71
C TYR A 91 12.04 -14.91 -4.26
N VAL A 92 12.05 -14.79 -5.60
CA VAL A 92 11.82 -13.52 -6.32
C VAL A 92 10.33 -13.24 -6.53
N GLU A 93 9.51 -14.28 -6.67
CA GLU A 93 8.06 -14.22 -6.86
C GLU A 93 7.36 -15.43 -6.21
N GLU A 94 6.25 -15.20 -5.49
CA GLU A 94 5.35 -16.26 -4.98
C GLU A 94 3.94 -15.70 -4.71
N LYS A 95 3.00 -16.57 -4.33
CA LYS A 95 1.62 -16.31 -3.93
C LYS A 95 1.53 -15.90 -2.46
N LEU A 96 0.71 -14.89 -2.20
CA LEU A 96 0.39 -14.46 -0.85
C LEU A 96 -0.82 -15.24 -0.33
N HIS A 97 -0.65 -15.94 0.78
CA HIS A 97 -1.68 -16.74 1.43
C HIS A 97 -2.13 -16.09 2.74
N CYS A 98 -3.43 -16.16 3.03
CA CYS A 98 -3.98 -15.64 4.28
C CYS A 98 -3.39 -16.36 5.50
N MET A 99 -2.96 -15.60 6.50
CA MET A 99 -2.39 -16.15 7.74
C MET A 99 -3.38 -17.02 8.53
N GLY A 100 -4.69 -16.69 8.47
CA GLY A 100 -5.73 -17.44 9.17
C GLY A 100 -6.18 -18.70 8.43
N CYS A 101 -6.70 -18.56 7.20
CA CYS A 101 -7.34 -19.67 6.48
C CYS A 101 -6.52 -20.27 5.33
N LYS A 102 -5.29 -19.79 5.11
CA LYS A 102 -4.39 -20.21 4.01
C LYS A 102 -4.96 -20.04 2.59
N ALA A 103 -6.11 -19.38 2.43
CA ALA A 103 -6.62 -19.03 1.11
C ALA A 103 -5.68 -18.04 0.42
N ARG A 104 -5.41 -18.25 -0.87
CA ARG A 104 -4.62 -17.31 -1.68
C ARG A 104 -5.33 -15.96 -1.72
N LEU A 105 -4.60 -14.88 -1.43
CA LEU A 105 -5.06 -13.48 -1.47
C LEU A 105 -4.47 -12.70 -2.66
N GLY A 106 -3.30 -13.11 -3.13
CA GLY A 106 -2.62 -12.47 -4.25
C GLY A 106 -1.25 -13.08 -4.53
N SER A 107 -0.27 -12.25 -4.82
CA SER A 107 1.13 -12.63 -5.12
C SER A 107 2.05 -11.43 -4.93
N PHE A 108 3.35 -11.70 -4.79
CA PHE A 108 4.37 -10.68 -4.83
C PHE A 108 5.42 -11.00 -5.88
N ASN A 109 6.09 -9.97 -6.41
CA ASN A 109 7.28 -10.08 -7.23
C ASN A 109 8.22 -8.90 -6.91
N TRP A 110 9.46 -9.21 -6.54
CA TRP A 110 10.49 -8.23 -6.18
C TRP A 110 10.99 -7.39 -7.38
N ALA A 111 10.97 -7.95 -8.59
CA ALA A 111 11.23 -7.20 -9.82
C ALA A 111 10.05 -6.30 -10.24
N GLY A 112 8.88 -6.50 -9.61
CA GLY A 112 7.68 -5.71 -9.84
C GLY A 112 6.67 -6.41 -10.75
N MET A 113 5.49 -5.81 -10.90
CA MET A 113 4.40 -6.33 -11.72
C MET A 113 3.61 -5.19 -12.36
N GLN A 114 2.97 -5.51 -13.50
CA GLN A 114 2.03 -4.60 -14.13
C GLN A 114 0.65 -4.67 -13.44
N CYS A 115 0.13 -3.52 -13.01
CA CYS A 115 -1.25 -3.39 -12.53
C CYS A 115 -2.24 -3.47 -13.71
N SER A 116 -3.50 -3.83 -13.43
CA SER A 116 -4.58 -3.83 -14.43
C SER A 116 -4.82 -2.47 -15.10
N CYS A 117 -4.41 -1.36 -14.46
CA CYS A 117 -4.44 -0.02 -15.06
C CYS A 117 -3.22 0.28 -15.96
N GLY A 118 -2.31 -0.68 -16.15
CA GLY A 118 -1.11 -0.54 -16.97
C GLY A 118 0.11 0.08 -16.27
N ALA A 119 0.02 0.43 -14.98
CA ALA A 119 1.16 0.94 -14.22
C ALA A 119 2.13 -0.19 -13.85
N TRP A 120 3.44 0.08 -13.88
CA TRP A 120 4.44 -0.82 -13.30
C TRP A 120 4.62 -0.49 -11.82
N VAL A 121 4.48 -1.48 -10.94
CA VAL A 121 4.66 -1.33 -9.50
C VAL A 121 5.89 -2.13 -9.07
N ASN A 122 6.81 -1.51 -8.33
CA ASN A 122 8.02 -2.16 -7.80
C ASN A 122 8.35 -1.62 -6.39
N PRO A 123 8.65 -2.50 -5.41
CA PRO A 123 8.36 -3.94 -5.42
C PRO A 123 6.83 -4.17 -5.45
N ALA A 124 6.39 -5.27 -6.05
CA ALA A 124 4.96 -5.51 -6.21
C ALA A 124 4.46 -6.54 -5.19
N PHE A 125 3.79 -6.11 -4.13
CA PHE A 125 3.02 -6.99 -3.25
C PHE A 125 1.54 -6.75 -3.49
N GLN A 126 0.94 -7.61 -4.31
CA GLN A 126 -0.41 -7.45 -4.83
C GLN A 126 -1.41 -8.27 -4.01
N LEU A 127 -2.50 -7.62 -3.59
CA LEU A 127 -3.67 -8.30 -3.03
C LEU A 127 -4.90 -8.02 -3.89
N HIS A 128 -5.62 -9.07 -4.27
CA HIS A 128 -6.79 -8.93 -5.14
C HIS A 128 -8.02 -8.46 -4.35
N LYS A 129 -8.67 -7.38 -4.80
CA LYS A 129 -9.83 -6.79 -4.11
C LYS A 129 -10.97 -7.80 -3.94
N ASN A 130 -11.18 -8.70 -4.90
CA ASN A 130 -12.25 -9.71 -4.82
C ASN A 130 -12.05 -10.75 -3.70
N ARG A 131 -10.84 -10.85 -3.14
CA ARG A 131 -10.46 -11.75 -2.03
C ARG A 131 -10.41 -11.04 -0.68
N LEU A 132 -10.69 -9.74 -0.67
CA LEU A 132 -10.65 -8.88 0.49
C LEU A 132 -12.03 -8.29 0.77
N ASP A 133 -12.27 -7.92 2.02
CA ASP A 133 -13.31 -6.98 2.40
C ASP A 133 -12.65 -5.69 2.88
N GLU A 134 -13.20 -4.57 2.44
CA GLU A 134 -12.85 -3.25 2.92
C GLU A 134 -13.79 -2.85 4.06
N CYS A 135 -13.24 -2.54 5.24
CA CYS A 135 -14.03 -2.07 6.37
C CYS A 135 -13.50 -0.71 6.83
N GLN A 136 -14.41 0.22 7.09
CA GLN A 136 -14.09 1.50 7.73
C GLN A 136 -14.18 1.34 9.25
N THR A 137 -13.19 1.89 9.95
CA THR A 137 -13.11 1.93 11.42
C THR A 137 -13.08 3.35 11.91
#